data_AF-A0A2R5L0Q9-F1
#
_entry.id   AF-A0A2R5L0Q9-F1
#
_cell.length_a   1.000
_cell.length_b   1.000
_cell.length_c   1.000
_cell.angle_alpha   90.00
_cell.angle_beta   90.00
_cell.angle_gamma   90.00
#
_symmetry.space_group_name_H-M   'P 1'
#
loop_
_entity.id
_entity.type
_entity.pdbx_description
1 polymer ?
#
loop_
_entity_poly.entity_id
_entity_poly.type
_entity_poly.pdbx_seq_one_letter_code
_entity_poly.pdbx_strand_id
1 'polypeptide(L)'
;YVYKRMKFLNNRDMSALSALMFLALWHGLHSGYYSCFFLEFLINIFEKDVERLTSRYPAFLAHMNSPLMKPLRFVLMKIYVLVLFGYCLAPFVLLQTYRWWAFFKTMYFVGHIFFGGWMLYRPLVVMALNAVYGRPERPPRDDKPIE
;
A
#
# COMPACT_ATOMS: atom_id res chain seq x y z
N TYR A 1 -6.34 22.27 -8.85
CA TYR A 1 -5.47 22.74 -9.95
C TYR A 1 -4.13 22.00 -10.07
N VAL A 2 -3.62 21.35 -9.01
CA VAL A 2 -2.39 20.53 -9.05
C VAL A 2 -2.58 19.22 -9.86
N TYR A 3 -3.77 18.59 -9.76
CA TYR A 3 -4.10 17.36 -10.51
C TYR A 3 -4.09 17.53 -12.04
N LYS A 4 -4.31 18.75 -12.56
CA LYS A 4 -4.46 19.02 -14.00
C LYS A 4 -3.11 19.28 -14.71
N ARG A 5 -2.03 19.59 -13.98
CA ARG A 5 -0.69 19.85 -14.55
C ARG A 5 0.28 18.65 -14.49
N MET A 6 -0.04 17.59 -13.75
CA MET A 6 0.79 16.37 -13.69
C MET A 6 0.29 15.24 -14.60
N LYS A 7 -0.60 15.54 -15.55
CA LYS A 7 -0.96 14.60 -16.63
C LYS A 7 0.20 14.35 -17.61
N PHE A 8 1.30 15.08 -17.46
CA PHE A 8 2.52 14.94 -18.28
C PHE A 8 3.49 13.87 -17.76
N LEU A 9 3.32 13.38 -16.53
CA LEU A 9 4.08 12.26 -15.99
C LEU A 9 3.15 11.05 -15.97
N ASN A 10 3.33 10.16 -16.93
CA ASN A 10 2.59 8.92 -17.15
C ASN A 10 2.84 7.88 -16.02
N ASN A 11 2.90 8.29 -14.76
CA ASN A 11 3.11 7.43 -13.61
C ASN A 11 2.13 7.80 -12.47
N ARG A 12 1.12 6.94 -12.28
CA ARG A 12 0.03 7.10 -11.31
C ARG A 12 0.52 7.29 -9.86
N ASP A 13 1.70 6.75 -9.55
CA ASP A 13 2.27 6.80 -8.21
C ASP A 13 2.90 8.16 -7.88
N MET A 14 3.43 8.88 -8.88
CA MET A 14 3.93 10.25 -8.69
C MET A 14 2.80 11.25 -8.45
N SER A 15 1.65 11.05 -9.10
CA SER A 15 0.43 11.83 -8.82
C SER A 15 -0.12 11.58 -7.42
N ALA A 16 -0.03 10.33 -6.93
CA ALA A 16 -0.43 9.99 -5.56
C ALA A 16 0.52 10.62 -4.52
N LEU A 17 1.84 10.53 -4.74
CA LEU A 17 2.84 11.11 -3.86
C LEU A 17 2.66 12.62 -3.72
N SER A 18 2.49 13.31 -4.85
CA SER A 18 2.31 14.77 -4.87
C SER A 18 0.99 15.21 -4.23
N ALA A 19 -0.09 14.44 -4.37
CA ALA A 19 -1.34 14.69 -3.66
C ALA A 19 -1.18 14.55 -2.14
N LEU A 20 -0.51 13.49 -1.67
CA LEU A 20 -0.22 13.28 -0.25
C LEU A 20 0.72 14.34 0.31
N MET A 21 1.72 14.75 -0.46
CA MET A 21 2.67 15.79 -0.07
C MET A 21 2.02 17.18 -0.01
N PHE A 22 1.08 17.47 -0.92
CA PHE A 22 0.26 18.68 -0.84
C PHE A 22 -0.59 18.69 0.45
N LEU A 23 -1.16 17.54 0.82
CA LEU A 23 -1.92 17.39 2.06
C LEU A 23 -1.02 17.58 3.31
N ALA A 24 0.20 17.03 3.28
CA ALA A 24 1.21 17.25 4.32
C ALA A 24 1.54 18.74 4.50
N LEU A 25 1.85 19.42 3.40
CA LEU A 25 2.16 20.85 3.38
C LEU A 25 0.99 21.70 3.85
N TRP A 26 -0.25 21.30 3.50
CA TRP A 26 -1.47 21.97 3.94
C TRP A 26 -1.66 21.88 5.46
N HIS A 27 -1.31 20.76 6.09
CA HIS A 27 -1.43 20.59 7.54
C HIS A 27 -0.36 21.33 8.36
N GLY A 28 0.78 21.69 7.74
CA GLY A 28 1.79 22.56 8.33
C GLY A 28 3.22 22.03 8.18
N LEU A 29 4.20 22.80 8.65
CA LEU A 29 5.63 22.48 8.53
C LEU A 29 6.15 21.55 9.64
N HIS A 30 5.30 20.72 10.23
CA HIS A 30 5.70 19.75 11.25
C HIS A 30 6.17 18.44 10.62
N SER A 31 7.31 17.92 11.09
CA SER A 31 7.93 16.70 10.56
C SER A 31 7.05 15.45 10.68
N GLY A 32 6.15 15.41 11.67
CA GLY A 32 5.20 14.32 11.86
C GLY A 32 4.25 14.12 10.67
N TYR A 33 3.81 15.21 10.03
CA TYR A 33 2.92 15.13 8.87
C TYR A 33 3.61 14.46 7.68
N TYR A 34 4.81 14.90 7.34
CA TYR A 34 5.59 14.30 6.26
C TYR A 34 5.83 12.80 6.48
N SER A 35 6.10 12.39 7.72
CA SER A 35 6.35 10.98 8.06
C SER A 35 5.07 10.13 7.95
N CYS A 36 3.94 10.64 8.42
CA CYS A 36 2.63 10.00 8.26
C CYS A 36 2.29 9.78 6.78
N PHE A 37 2.37 10.83 5.97
CA PHE A 37 2.00 10.77 4.55
C PHE A 37 2.99 9.97 3.71
N PHE A 38 4.26 9.93 4.09
CA PHE A 38 5.25 9.05 3.47
C PHE A 38 4.94 7.57 3.72
N LEU A 39 4.57 7.22 4.95
CA LEU A 39 4.22 5.85 5.29
C LEU A 39 2.90 5.41 4.62
N GLU A 40 1.91 6.30 4.58
CA GLU A 40 0.68 6.12 3.80
C GLU A 40 0.97 5.85 2.32
N PHE A 41 1.92 6.59 1.75
CA PHE A 41 2.35 6.38 0.36
C PHE A 41 2.96 4.98 0.14
N LEU A 42 3.83 4.52 1.06
CA LEU A 42 4.43 3.19 0.99
C LEU A 42 3.37 2.08 1.03
N ILE A 43 2.40 2.21 1.92
CA ILE A 43 1.30 1.23 2.08
C ILE A 43 0.43 1.21 0.83
N ASN A 44 0.10 2.37 0.28
CA ASN A 44 -0.71 2.46 -0.94
C ASN A 44 -0.01 1.81 -2.15
N ILE A 45 1.32 1.96 -2.29
CA ILE A 45 2.08 1.24 -3.32
C ILE A 45 1.98 -0.27 -3.09
N PHE A 46 2.23 -0.72 -1.86
CA PHE A 46 2.15 -2.13 -1.49
C PHE A 46 0.76 -2.72 -1.81
N GLU A 47 -0.30 -2.05 -1.39
CA GLU A 47 -1.68 -2.51 -1.57
C GLU A 47 -2.04 -2.64 -3.05
N LYS A 48 -1.68 -1.64 -3.87
CA LYS A 48 -1.88 -1.71 -5.34
C LYS A 48 -1.12 -2.88 -5.96
N ASP A 49 0.11 -3.13 -5.51
CA ASP A 49 0.90 -4.24 -6.05
C ASP A 49 0.34 -5.60 -5.63
N VAL A 50 -0.13 -5.73 -4.40
CA VAL A 50 -0.83 -6.92 -3.91
C VAL A 50 -2.14 -7.14 -4.67
N GLU A 51 -2.90 -6.07 -4.93
CA GLU A 51 -4.13 -6.13 -5.73
C GLU A 51 -3.82 -6.62 -7.15
N ARG A 52 -2.86 -6.00 -7.84
CA ARG A 52 -2.40 -6.43 -9.18
C ARG A 52 -1.93 -7.88 -9.18
N LEU A 53 -1.23 -8.32 -8.14
CA LEU A 53 -0.77 -9.69 -8.01
C LEU A 53 -1.95 -10.65 -7.83
N THR A 54 -2.88 -10.30 -6.94
CA THR A 54 -4.07 -11.10 -6.62
C THR A 54 -4.98 -11.25 -7.86
N SER A 55 -5.14 -10.19 -8.65
CA SER A 55 -5.88 -10.25 -9.93
C SER A 55 -5.26 -11.19 -10.98
N ARG A 56 -3.96 -11.50 -10.89
CA ARG A 56 -3.28 -12.45 -11.79
C ARG A 56 -3.49 -13.92 -11.41
N TYR A 57 -4.01 -14.19 -10.21
CA TYR A 57 -4.28 -15.56 -9.73
C TYR A 57 -5.78 -15.73 -9.45
N PRO A 58 -6.60 -15.95 -10.50
CA PRO A 58 -8.06 -16.10 -10.34
C PRO A 58 -8.43 -17.29 -9.44
N ALA A 59 -7.63 -18.36 -9.43
CA ALA A 59 -7.83 -19.52 -8.55
C ALA A 59 -7.71 -19.15 -7.05
N PHE A 60 -6.73 -18.31 -6.69
CA PHE A 60 -6.59 -17.79 -5.33
C PHE A 60 -7.77 -16.88 -4.96
N LEU A 61 -8.19 -16.03 -5.90
CA LEU A 61 -9.31 -15.11 -5.73
C LEU A 61 -10.65 -15.87 -5.55
N ALA A 62 -10.85 -16.96 -6.28
CA ALA A 62 -11.99 -17.86 -6.14
C ALA A 62 -12.00 -18.55 -4.76
N HIS A 63 -10.84 -19.02 -4.29
CA HIS A 63 -10.71 -19.62 -2.96
C HIS A 63 -11.05 -18.63 -1.84
N MET A 64 -10.54 -17.40 -1.94
CA MET A 64 -10.86 -16.33 -0.98
C MET A 64 -12.31 -15.83 -1.07
N ASN A 65 -13.01 -16.04 -2.19
CA ASN A 65 -14.42 -15.71 -2.37
C ASN A 65 -15.39 -16.84 -1.98
N SER A 66 -14.89 -17.93 -1.41
CA SER A 66 -15.76 -18.96 -0.84
C SER A 66 -16.62 -18.41 0.31
N PRO A 67 -17.85 -18.90 0.52
CA PRO A 67 -18.80 -18.34 1.48
C PRO A 67 -18.30 -18.34 2.94
N LEU A 68 -17.43 -19.28 3.30
CA LEU A 68 -16.75 -19.34 4.60
C LEU A 68 -15.60 -18.34 4.72
N MET A 69 -14.83 -18.13 3.65
CA MET A 69 -13.67 -17.24 3.66
C MET A 69 -14.03 -15.76 3.53
N LYS A 70 -15.20 -15.43 2.99
CA LYS A 70 -15.70 -14.06 2.86
C LYS A 70 -15.76 -13.28 4.19
N PRO A 71 -16.46 -13.76 5.25
CA PRO A 71 -16.52 -13.05 6.52
C PRO A 71 -15.14 -13.00 7.21
N LEU A 72 -14.36 -14.08 7.11
CA LEU A 72 -13.01 -14.14 7.67
C LEU A 72 -12.10 -13.08 7.03
N ARG A 73 -12.08 -13.00 5.69
CA ARG A 73 -11.34 -11.98 4.93
C ARG A 73 -11.78 -10.58 5.33
N PHE A 74 -13.09 -10.34 5.48
CA PHE A 74 -13.60 -9.02 5.87
C PHE A 74 -13.08 -8.59 7.24
N VAL A 75 -13.14 -9.47 8.25
CA VAL A 75 -12.64 -9.18 9.59
C VAL A 75 -11.12 -8.95 9.57
N LEU A 76 -10.38 -9.82 8.89
CA LEU A 76 -8.92 -9.69 8.76
C LEU A 76 -8.53 -8.37 8.07
N MET A 77 -9.21 -7.99 6.98
CA MET A 77 -8.97 -6.72 6.29
C MET A 77 -9.31 -5.51 7.18
N LYS A 78 -10.39 -5.59 7.96
CA LYS A 78 -10.74 -4.52 8.92
C LYS A 78 -9.69 -4.36 10.00
N ILE A 79 -9.19 -5.45 10.58
CA ILE A 79 -8.13 -5.43 11.57
C ILE A 79 -6.83 -4.87 10.96
N TYR A 80 -6.48 -5.34 9.76
CA TYR A 80 -5.33 -4.85 9.00
C TYR A 80 -5.39 -3.33 8.83
N VAL A 81 -6.50 -2.80 8.28
CA VAL A 81 -6.67 -1.35 8.09
C VAL A 81 -6.61 -0.62 9.42
N LEU A 82 -7.27 -1.10 10.48
CA LEU A 82 -7.31 -0.41 11.77
C LEU A 82 -5.91 -0.31 12.42
N VAL A 83 -5.17 -1.42 12.45
CA VAL A 83 -3.82 -1.45 13.04
C VAL A 83 -2.86 -0.59 12.22
N LEU A 84 -2.93 -0.72 10.90
CA LEU A 84 -2.03 -0.02 10.00
C LEU A 84 -2.29 1.49 9.98
N PHE A 85 -3.56 1.87 9.92
CA PHE A 85 -3.98 3.25 9.99
C PHE A 85 -3.57 3.88 11.32
N GLY A 86 -3.71 3.16 12.44
CA GLY A 86 -3.21 3.61 13.75
C GLY A 86 -1.70 3.82 13.76
N TYR A 87 -0.93 2.94 13.13
CA TYR A 87 0.53 3.05 13.02
C TYR A 87 0.94 4.25 12.13
N CYS A 88 0.22 4.53 11.04
CA CYS A 88 0.41 5.74 10.23
C CYS A 88 0.04 7.03 10.96
N LEU A 89 -1.02 6.99 11.75
CA LEU A 89 -1.57 8.17 12.42
C LEU A 89 -0.78 8.56 13.67
N ALA A 90 0.04 7.66 14.23
CA ALA A 90 0.92 7.95 15.36
C ALA A 90 1.84 9.19 15.13
N PRO A 91 2.65 9.29 14.07
CA PRO A 91 3.44 10.48 13.78
C PRO A 91 2.58 11.73 13.51
N PHE A 92 1.36 11.56 12.99
CA PHE A 92 0.42 12.66 12.75
C PHE A 92 -0.01 13.33 14.07
N VAL A 93 -0.23 12.54 15.14
CA VAL A 93 -0.65 13.06 16.46
C VAL A 93 0.53 13.53 17.31
N LEU A 94 1.70 12.90 17.16
CA LEU A 94 2.86 13.22 17.99
C LEU A 94 3.57 14.51 17.57
N LEU A 95 3.37 14.98 16.32
CA LEU A 95 3.87 16.20 15.64
C LEU A 95 5.40 16.40 15.64
N GLN A 96 6.08 16.22 16.78
CA GLN A 96 7.50 16.46 17.01
C GLN A 96 8.36 15.24 16.70
N THR A 97 9.51 15.48 16.04
CA THR A 97 10.43 14.45 15.56
C THR A 97 10.86 13.45 16.61
N TYR A 98 11.30 13.92 17.78
CA TYR A 98 11.78 13.03 18.82
C TYR A 98 10.69 12.10 19.37
N ARG A 99 9.42 12.54 19.39
CA ARG A 99 8.29 11.77 19.93
C ARG A 99 7.89 10.66 18.98
N TRP A 100 7.68 10.98 17.70
CA TRP A 100 7.28 9.96 16.72
C TRP A 100 8.43 9.01 16.38
N TRP A 101 9.68 9.49 16.42
CA TRP A 101 10.85 8.62 16.27
C TRP A 101 11.01 7.65 17.45
N ALA A 102 10.72 8.09 18.68
CA ALA A 102 10.72 7.20 19.84
C ALA A 102 9.63 6.12 19.72
N PHE A 103 8.43 6.48 19.26
CA PHE A 103 7.35 5.54 18.99
C PHE A 103 7.76 4.46 17.96
N PHE A 104 8.34 4.86 16.83
CA PHE A 104 8.78 3.86 15.83
C PHE A 104 9.94 2.99 16.31
N LYS A 105 10.83 3.52 17.15
CA LYS A 105 11.87 2.72 17.82
C LYS A 105 11.25 1.66 18.74
N THR A 106 10.23 1.99 19.52
CA THR A 106 9.54 1.00 20.38
C THR A 106 8.83 -0.09 19.58
N MET A 107 8.39 0.24 18.37
CA MET A 107 7.77 -0.70 17.43
C MET A 107 8.78 -1.37 16.49
N TYR A 108 10.10 -1.21 16.73
CA TYR A 108 11.18 -1.75 15.91
C TYR A 108 11.06 -1.45 14.40
N PHE A 109 10.42 -0.34 14.04
CA PHE A 109 10.12 0.02 12.65
C PHE A 109 9.42 -1.10 11.84
N VAL A 110 8.67 -1.99 12.50
CA VAL A 110 8.06 -3.18 11.86
C VAL A 110 7.27 -2.80 10.60
N GLY A 111 6.47 -1.73 10.64
CA GLY A 111 5.75 -1.28 9.45
C GLY A 111 6.68 -0.84 8.31
N HIS A 112 7.74 -0.09 8.61
CA HIS A 112 8.68 0.36 7.58
C HIS A 112 9.46 -0.82 6.97
N ILE A 113 9.86 -1.79 7.79
CA ILE A 113 10.55 -2.99 7.32
C ILE A 113 9.61 -3.87 6.49
N PHE A 114 8.36 -4.03 6.94
CA PHE A 114 7.38 -4.87 6.25
C PHE A 114 6.97 -4.29 4.89
N PHE A 115 6.59 -3.00 4.83
CA PHE A 115 6.18 -2.37 3.57
C PHE A 115 7.38 -2.00 2.69
N GLY A 116 8.46 -1.48 3.28
CA GLY A 116 9.68 -1.16 2.53
C GLY A 116 10.41 -2.42 2.01
N GLY A 117 10.35 -3.51 2.78
CA GLY A 117 10.92 -4.81 2.40
C GLY A 117 10.10 -5.57 1.36
N TRP A 118 8.88 -5.10 0.99
CA TRP A 118 8.03 -5.77 0.00
C TRP A 118 8.77 -6.09 -1.29
N MET A 119 9.61 -5.16 -1.78
CA MET A 119 10.38 -5.38 -3.00
C MET A 119 11.32 -6.59 -2.91
N LEU A 120 11.81 -6.92 -1.71
CA LEU A 120 12.73 -8.04 -1.46
C LEU A 120 11.99 -9.38 -1.36
N TYR A 121 10.85 -9.45 -0.66
CA TYR A 121 10.12 -10.71 -0.48
C TYR A 121 9.00 -10.94 -1.49
N ARG A 122 8.61 -9.94 -2.30
CA ARG A 122 7.70 -10.11 -3.45
C ARG A 122 8.05 -11.30 -4.36
N PRO A 123 9.31 -11.50 -4.83
CA PRO A 123 9.64 -12.68 -5.64
C PRO A 123 9.40 -13.99 -4.90
N LEU A 124 9.62 -14.04 -3.59
CA LEU A 124 9.34 -15.22 -2.76
C LEU A 124 7.84 -15.50 -2.70
N VAL A 125 7.01 -14.47 -2.53
CA VAL A 125 5.53 -14.61 -2.55
C VAL A 125 5.06 -15.11 -3.91
N VAL A 126 5.59 -14.57 -5.01
CA VAL A 126 5.29 -15.04 -6.37
C VAL A 126 5.70 -16.49 -6.55
N MET A 127 6.88 -16.89 -6.06
CA MET A 127 7.36 -18.27 -6.12
C MET A 127 6.44 -19.21 -5.34
N ALA A 128 6.03 -18.83 -4.13
CA ALA A 128 5.10 -19.61 -3.32
C ALA A 128 3.71 -19.73 -3.97
N LEU A 129 3.16 -18.64 -4.49
CA LEU A 129 1.89 -18.64 -5.22
C LEU A 129 1.96 -19.53 -6.47
N ASN A 130 3.07 -19.48 -7.21
CA ASN A 130 3.30 -20.36 -8.36
C ASN A 130 3.34 -21.84 -7.96
N ALA A 131 3.92 -22.16 -6.81
CA ALA A 131 4.02 -23.53 -6.31
C ALA A 131 2.65 -24.09 -5.88
N VAL A 132 1.79 -23.25 -5.30
CA VAL A 132 0.48 -23.67 -4.77
C VAL A 132 -0.63 -23.63 -5.83
N TYR A 133 -0.70 -22.57 -6.64
CA TYR A 133 -1.81 -22.31 -7.57
C TYR A 133 -1.43 -22.45 -9.05
N GLY A 134 -0.17 -22.78 -9.36
CA GLY A 134 0.32 -22.83 -10.74
C GLY A 134 0.68 -21.46 -11.29
N ARG A 135 1.11 -21.40 -12.56
CA ARG A 135 1.54 -20.14 -13.19
C ARG A 135 0.37 -19.16 -13.31
N PRO A 136 0.60 -17.85 -13.10
CA PRO A 136 -0.42 -16.82 -13.28
C PRO A 136 -0.93 -16.84 -14.72
N GLU A 137 -2.23 -16.59 -14.89
CA GLU A 137 -2.76 -16.30 -16.22
C GLU A 137 -2.08 -15.04 -16.76
N ARG A 138 -1.78 -15.04 -18.08
CA ARG A 138 -1.22 -13.84 -18.72
C ARG A 138 -2.19 -12.67 -18.48
N PRO A 139 -1.69 -11.46 -18.19
CA PRO A 139 -2.57 -10.31 -18.05
C PRO A 139 -3.46 -10.20 -19.30
N PRO A 140 -4.73 -9.79 -19.17
CA PRO A 140 -5.56 -9.47 -20.32
C PRO A 140 -4.76 -8.53 -21.22
N ARG A 141 -4.60 -8.90 -22.49
CA ARG A 141 -4.00 -8.03 -23.49
C ARG A 141 -4.83 -6.74 -23.47
N ASP A 142 -4.19 -5.60 -23.24
CA ASP A 142 -4.86 -4.29 -23.30
C ASP A 142 -5.16 -3.99 -24.78
N ASP A 143 -6.12 -4.73 -25.33
CA ASP A 143 -6.71 -4.50 -26.64
C ASP A 143 -7.74 -3.38 -26.47
N LYS A 144 -7.30 -2.21 -26.03
CA LYS A 144 -8.07 -0.98 -26.22
C LYS A 144 -7.63 -0.40 -27.56
N PRO A 145 -8.52 -0.33 -28.57
CA PRO A 145 -8.25 0.47 -29.74
C PRO A 145 -7.97 1.90 -29.26
N ILE A 146 -6.87 2.45 -29.73
CA ILE A 146 -6.57 3.87 -29.63
C ILE A 146 -7.60 4.54 -30.55
N GLU A 147 -8.75 4.92 -29.99
CA GLU A 147 -9.70 5.87 -30.60
C GLU A 147 -9.48 7.27 -30.01
#